data_AF-Q0U881-F1
#
_entry.id   AF-Q0U881-F1
#
_cell.length_a   1.000
_cell.length_b   1.000
_cell.length_c   1.000
_cell.angle_alpha   90.00
_cell.angle_beta   90.00
_cell.angle_gamma   90.00
#
_symmetry.space_group_name_H-M   'P 1'
#
loop_
_entity.id
_entity.type
_entity.pdbx_description
1 polymer ?
#
loop_
_entity_poly.entity_id
_entity_poly.type
_entity_poly.pdbx_seq_one_letter_code
_entity_poly.pdbx_strand_id
1 'polypeptide(L)'
;MSALLVNASQTAAFEDIPMSKISDLLTAFATMVEETDNLHAELVFDMFMSYVKQKKVPHEALAQMIVECLTQYASLAQTAKFLQVLDQRQLSLPDGARVEKRIAKSLAAVQTRSNTVDDAFTLRTCSKMLSILGRISTVSEHLMAKVDWLEPQRQFRYILNHAQADHVLPLAYHSMDVTSPVEQRIVLIHQLAHQYTTDLTLSHNQAWRRVLYLYRYLQENSMPIGPLFTKAVVRSSIIRPMMENRFVSAKRLIWVYRLVERTEGEEVAKQIELLFWHWRGEVIQQAKQTYVSVGGDRQNKAHLGTMKKLGLT
;
A
#
# COMPACT_ATOMS: atom_id res chain seq x y z
N MET A 1 -17.64 -26.52 -13.83
CA MET A 1 -17.98 -27.78 -13.13
C MET A 1 -17.34 -29.00 -13.79
N SER A 2 -17.50 -29.21 -15.11
CA SER A 2 -16.90 -30.34 -15.85
C SER A 2 -15.38 -30.51 -15.64
N ALA A 3 -14.61 -29.42 -15.66
CA ALA A 3 -13.16 -29.47 -15.44
C ALA A 3 -12.77 -29.98 -14.03
N LEU A 4 -13.55 -29.63 -12.99
CA LEU A 4 -13.30 -30.11 -11.62
C LEU A 4 -13.64 -31.60 -11.50
N LEU A 5 -14.73 -32.06 -12.12
CA LEU A 5 -15.09 -33.50 -12.14
C LEU A 5 -14.02 -34.34 -12.84
N VAL A 6 -13.54 -33.88 -14.00
CA VAL A 6 -12.48 -34.58 -14.75
C VAL A 6 -11.19 -34.65 -13.93
N ASN A 7 -10.76 -33.54 -13.31
CA ASN A 7 -9.58 -33.54 -12.46
C ASN A 7 -9.75 -34.44 -11.23
N ALA A 8 -10.93 -34.44 -10.59
CA ALA A 8 -11.20 -35.29 -9.43
C ALA A 8 -11.10 -36.78 -9.79
N SER A 9 -11.66 -37.20 -10.93
CA SER A 9 -11.59 -38.60 -11.39
C SER A 9 -10.18 -39.10 -11.73
N GLN A 10 -9.22 -38.19 -11.93
CA GLN A 10 -7.84 -38.50 -12.32
C GLN A 10 -6.86 -38.42 -11.15
N THR A 11 -7.31 -37.96 -9.97
CA THR A 11 -6.42 -37.73 -8.84
C THR A 11 -6.49 -38.90 -7.85
N ALA A 12 -5.36 -39.54 -7.58
CA ALA A 12 -5.26 -40.72 -6.70
C ALA A 12 -5.86 -40.50 -5.29
N ALA A 13 -5.86 -39.25 -4.80
CA ALA A 13 -6.45 -38.89 -3.51
C ALA A 13 -7.98 -39.10 -3.41
N PHE A 14 -8.66 -39.36 -4.53
CA PHE A 14 -10.09 -39.66 -4.57
C PHE A 14 -10.40 -41.12 -4.94
N GLU A 15 -9.40 -42.00 -5.07
CA GLU A 15 -9.61 -43.41 -5.47
C GLU A 15 -10.59 -44.15 -4.55
N ASP A 16 -10.51 -43.90 -3.24
CA ASP A 16 -11.38 -44.53 -2.23
C ASP A 16 -12.69 -43.78 -1.97
N ILE A 17 -12.95 -42.69 -2.68
CA ILE A 17 -14.12 -41.84 -2.44
C ILE A 17 -15.17 -42.12 -3.51
N PRO A 18 -16.39 -42.56 -3.13
CA PRO A 18 -17.46 -42.77 -4.08
C PRO A 18 -17.70 -41.51 -4.94
N MET A 19 -17.70 -41.67 -6.27
CA MET A 19 -17.94 -40.55 -7.20
C MET A 19 -19.26 -39.81 -6.94
N SER A 20 -20.27 -40.48 -6.38
CA SER A 20 -21.51 -39.85 -5.93
C SER A 20 -21.26 -38.77 -4.87
N LYS A 21 -20.39 -39.02 -3.88
CA LYS A 21 -20.03 -38.02 -2.87
C LYS A 21 -19.30 -36.83 -3.48
N ILE A 22 -18.41 -37.06 -4.45
CA ILE A 22 -17.68 -35.98 -5.13
C ILE A 22 -18.64 -35.15 -5.98
N SER A 23 -19.57 -35.81 -6.68
CA SER A 23 -20.64 -35.15 -7.41
C SER A 23 -21.49 -34.29 -6.47
N ASP A 24 -21.93 -34.84 -5.34
CA ASP A 24 -22.74 -34.11 -4.35
C ASP A 24 -22.01 -32.86 -3.81
N LEU A 25 -20.70 -32.94 -3.56
CA LEU A 25 -19.89 -31.80 -3.15
C LEU A 25 -19.85 -30.72 -4.23
N LEU A 26 -19.63 -31.11 -5.49
CA LEU A 26 -19.53 -30.16 -6.60
C LEU A 26 -20.88 -29.54 -6.96
N THR A 27 -21.97 -30.30 -6.84
CA THR A 27 -23.33 -29.78 -6.93
C THR A 27 -23.59 -28.78 -5.81
N ALA A 28 -23.26 -29.12 -4.55
CA ALA A 28 -23.40 -28.19 -3.44
C ALA A 28 -22.58 -26.90 -3.65
N PHE A 29 -21.36 -27.00 -4.18
CA PHE A 29 -20.56 -25.82 -4.53
C PHE A 29 -21.23 -24.97 -5.61
N ALA A 30 -21.74 -25.59 -6.67
CA ALA A 30 -22.42 -24.90 -7.75
C ALA A 30 -23.68 -24.19 -7.25
N THR A 31 -24.50 -24.87 -6.45
CA THR A 31 -25.67 -24.28 -5.79
C THR A 31 -25.27 -23.12 -4.89
N MET A 32 -24.20 -23.26 -4.09
CA MET A 32 -23.69 -22.13 -3.30
C MET A 32 -23.31 -20.94 -4.18
N VAL A 33 -22.63 -21.15 -5.32
CA VAL A 33 -22.27 -20.08 -6.26
C VAL A 33 -23.51 -19.42 -6.85
N GLU A 34 -24.52 -20.19 -7.24
CA GLU A 34 -25.78 -19.69 -7.84
C GLU A 34 -26.66 -18.94 -6.83
N GLU A 35 -26.82 -19.47 -5.62
CA GLU A 35 -27.64 -18.86 -4.55
C GLU A 35 -27.02 -17.56 -4.02
N THR A 36 -25.72 -17.42 -4.16
CA THR A 36 -24.98 -16.27 -3.65
C THR A 36 -24.73 -15.20 -4.71
N ASP A 37 -25.73 -14.97 -5.58
CA ASP A 37 -25.76 -14.13 -6.79
C ASP A 37 -25.16 -12.70 -6.70
N ASN A 38 -24.65 -12.27 -5.54
CA ASN A 38 -23.87 -11.04 -5.32
C ASN A 38 -22.84 -11.08 -4.16
N LEU A 39 -22.52 -12.23 -3.57
CA LEU A 39 -21.57 -12.29 -2.44
C LEU A 39 -20.11 -12.33 -2.90
N HIS A 40 -19.23 -11.85 -2.02
CA HIS A 40 -17.79 -11.93 -2.24
C HIS A 40 -17.36 -13.40 -2.32
N ALA A 41 -16.62 -13.77 -3.38
CA ALA A 41 -16.11 -15.13 -3.62
C ALA A 41 -15.45 -15.79 -2.38
N GLU A 42 -14.91 -14.99 -1.47
CA GLU A 42 -14.39 -15.43 -0.16
C GLU A 42 -15.43 -16.20 0.66
N LEU A 43 -16.68 -15.75 0.72
CA LEU A 43 -17.74 -16.39 1.50
C LEU A 43 -18.15 -17.73 0.88
N VAL A 44 -18.20 -17.81 -0.44
CA VAL A 44 -18.50 -19.06 -1.16
C VAL A 44 -17.39 -20.09 -0.90
N PHE A 45 -16.13 -19.69 -1.00
CA PHE A 45 -15.01 -20.57 -0.68
C PHE A 45 -15.02 -21.00 0.79
N ASP A 46 -15.32 -20.08 1.70
CA ASP A 46 -15.35 -20.33 3.14
C ASP A 46 -16.45 -21.33 3.54
N MET A 47 -17.66 -21.12 3.01
CA MET A 47 -18.79 -22.05 3.18
C MET A 47 -18.46 -23.42 2.60
N PHE A 48 -17.88 -23.46 1.41
CA PHE A 48 -17.55 -24.71 0.76
C PHE A 48 -16.48 -25.50 1.51
N MET A 49 -15.39 -24.86 1.93
CA MET A 49 -14.34 -25.55 2.70
C MET A 49 -14.85 -26.01 4.07
N SER A 50 -15.79 -25.27 4.68
CA SER A 50 -16.48 -25.71 5.90
C SER A 50 -17.33 -26.97 5.66
N TYR A 51 -18.06 -27.01 4.54
CA TYR A 51 -18.86 -28.16 4.15
C TYR A 51 -17.99 -29.40 3.88
N VAL A 52 -16.89 -29.25 3.13
CA VAL A 52 -15.92 -30.33 2.86
C VAL A 52 -15.35 -30.90 4.16
N LYS A 53 -14.97 -30.02 5.10
CA LYS A 53 -14.46 -30.43 6.42
C LYS A 53 -15.52 -31.20 7.23
N GLN A 54 -16.77 -30.73 7.23
CA GLN A 54 -17.88 -31.40 7.91
C GLN A 54 -18.15 -32.79 7.35
N LYS A 55 -18.01 -32.98 6.03
CA LYS A 55 -18.19 -34.26 5.35
C LYS A 55 -16.99 -35.20 5.47
N LYS A 56 -15.92 -34.80 6.19
CA LYS A 56 -14.68 -35.58 6.40
C LYS A 56 -14.03 -36.04 5.08
N VAL A 57 -14.13 -35.20 4.05
CA VAL A 57 -13.51 -35.44 2.75
C VAL A 57 -12.04 -34.95 2.82
N PRO A 58 -11.09 -35.57 2.10
CA PRO A 58 -9.71 -35.09 1.99
C PRO A 58 -9.68 -33.68 1.40
N HIS A 59 -9.61 -32.70 2.30
CA HIS A 59 -9.69 -31.29 1.95
C HIS A 59 -8.45 -30.80 1.20
N GLU A 60 -7.29 -31.42 1.41
CA GLU A 60 -6.03 -31.06 0.76
C GLU A 60 -6.08 -31.29 -0.76
N ALA A 61 -6.55 -32.47 -1.20
CA ALA A 61 -6.68 -32.78 -2.62
C ALA A 61 -7.72 -31.90 -3.32
N LEU A 62 -8.81 -31.61 -2.63
CA LEU A 62 -9.85 -30.73 -3.14
C LEU A 62 -9.38 -29.27 -3.20
N ALA A 63 -8.66 -28.80 -2.18
CA ALA A 63 -8.03 -27.48 -2.20
C ALA A 63 -7.01 -27.37 -3.35
N GLN A 64 -6.17 -28.39 -3.55
CA GLN A 64 -5.23 -28.46 -4.66
C GLN A 64 -5.97 -28.31 -6.00
N MET A 65 -6.99 -29.12 -6.24
CA MET A 65 -7.78 -29.07 -7.47
C MET A 65 -8.43 -27.69 -7.72
N ILE A 66 -8.96 -27.04 -6.68
CA ILE A 66 -9.52 -25.68 -6.81
C ILE A 66 -8.42 -24.68 -7.12
N VAL A 67 -7.27 -24.73 -6.42
CA VAL A 67 -6.13 -23.87 -6.72
C VAL A 67 -5.70 -24.04 -8.18
N GLU A 68 -5.59 -25.25 -8.67
CA GLU A 68 -5.24 -25.52 -10.07
C GLU A 68 -6.23 -24.88 -11.04
N CYS A 69 -7.53 -25.04 -10.81
CA CYS A 69 -8.57 -24.42 -11.61
C CYS A 69 -8.49 -22.88 -11.57
N LEU A 70 -8.35 -22.30 -10.37
CA LEU A 70 -8.25 -20.85 -10.20
C LEU A 70 -6.99 -20.29 -10.87
N THR A 71 -5.85 -20.98 -10.75
CA THR A 71 -4.59 -20.55 -11.38
C THR A 71 -4.66 -20.60 -12.90
N GLN A 72 -5.54 -21.40 -13.50
CA GLN A 72 -5.72 -21.46 -14.94
C GLN A 72 -6.77 -20.46 -15.46
N TYR A 73 -7.90 -20.31 -14.76
CA TYR A 73 -9.08 -19.63 -15.31
C TYR A 73 -9.52 -18.37 -14.56
N ALA A 74 -9.12 -18.19 -13.30
CA ALA A 74 -9.53 -17.03 -12.51
C ALA A 74 -8.50 -15.90 -12.58
N SER A 75 -8.81 -14.74 -12.00
CA SER A 75 -7.86 -13.62 -11.80
C SER A 75 -6.91 -13.88 -10.63
N LEU A 76 -5.76 -13.17 -10.58
CA LEU A 76 -4.83 -13.24 -9.44
C LEU A 76 -5.52 -12.89 -8.12
N ALA A 77 -6.41 -11.90 -8.14
CA ALA A 77 -7.16 -11.47 -6.97
C ALA A 77 -8.07 -12.58 -6.43
N GLN A 78 -8.75 -13.32 -7.31
CA GLN A 78 -9.58 -14.46 -6.91
C GLN A 78 -8.74 -15.60 -6.35
N THR A 79 -7.60 -15.92 -6.97
CA THR A 79 -6.67 -16.92 -6.41
C THR A 79 -6.19 -16.49 -5.03
N ALA A 80 -5.78 -15.23 -4.85
CA ALA A 80 -5.33 -14.70 -3.56
C ALA A 80 -6.41 -14.78 -2.47
N LYS A 81 -7.67 -14.51 -2.82
CA LYS A 81 -8.82 -14.64 -1.92
C LYS A 81 -9.03 -16.08 -1.47
N PHE A 82 -8.93 -17.04 -2.39
CA PHE A 82 -9.04 -18.45 -2.03
C PHE A 82 -7.91 -18.91 -1.11
N LEU A 83 -6.65 -18.53 -1.41
CA LEU A 83 -5.52 -18.84 -0.54
C LEU A 83 -5.69 -18.24 0.86
N GLN A 84 -6.25 -17.03 0.96
CA GLN A 84 -6.56 -16.42 2.24
C GLN A 84 -7.59 -17.23 3.04
N VAL A 85 -8.60 -17.80 2.38
CA VAL A 85 -9.57 -18.70 3.04
C VAL A 85 -8.88 -19.96 3.57
N LEU A 86 -7.97 -20.57 2.79
CA LEU A 86 -7.19 -21.73 3.25
C LEU A 86 -6.36 -21.39 4.50
N ASP A 87 -5.66 -20.26 4.48
CA ASP A 87 -4.84 -19.76 5.59
C ASP A 87 -5.67 -19.47 6.85
N GLN A 88 -6.80 -18.77 6.71
CA GLN A 88 -7.72 -18.49 7.82
C GLN A 88 -8.29 -19.77 8.45
N ARG A 89 -8.48 -20.81 7.65
CA ARG A 89 -8.98 -22.12 8.09
C ARG A 89 -7.88 -23.10 8.52
N GLN A 90 -6.61 -22.67 8.48
CA GLN A 90 -5.44 -23.49 8.79
C GLN A 90 -5.39 -24.77 7.95
N LEU A 91 -5.74 -24.66 6.67
CA LEU A 91 -5.70 -25.77 5.71
C LEU A 91 -4.40 -25.70 4.91
N SER A 92 -3.69 -26.83 4.85
CA SER A 92 -2.50 -27.04 4.04
C SER A 92 -2.83 -27.07 2.55
N LEU A 93 -1.90 -26.55 1.75
CA LEU A 93 -1.85 -26.74 0.31
C LEU A 93 -0.63 -27.62 0.00
N PRO A 94 -0.81 -28.88 -0.42
CA PRO A 94 0.31 -29.81 -0.60
C PRO A 94 1.35 -29.34 -1.62
N ASP A 95 0.91 -28.73 -2.72
CA ASP A 95 1.80 -28.25 -3.79
C ASP A 95 1.42 -26.84 -4.27
N GLY A 96 2.22 -25.86 -3.84
CA GLY A 96 2.11 -24.46 -4.27
C GLY A 96 2.68 -24.16 -5.67
N ALA A 97 3.32 -25.10 -6.36
CA ALA A 97 4.12 -24.83 -7.56
C ALA A 97 3.32 -24.17 -8.71
N ARG A 98 2.04 -24.52 -8.89
CA ARG A 98 1.20 -23.86 -9.91
C ARG A 98 0.93 -22.39 -9.58
N VAL A 99 0.70 -22.09 -8.31
CA VAL A 99 0.51 -20.70 -7.84
C VAL A 99 1.80 -19.92 -8.03
N GLU A 100 2.94 -20.51 -7.66
CA GLU A 100 4.25 -19.92 -7.86
C GLU A 100 4.55 -19.64 -9.33
N LYS A 101 4.32 -20.61 -10.22
CA LYS A 101 4.48 -20.44 -11.67
C LYS A 101 3.62 -19.29 -12.20
N ARG A 102 2.39 -19.15 -11.69
CA ARG A 102 1.51 -18.05 -12.04
C ARG A 102 2.04 -16.72 -11.52
N ILE A 103 2.49 -16.65 -10.26
CA ILE A 103 3.12 -15.46 -9.68
C ILE A 103 4.35 -15.06 -10.50
N ALA A 104 5.24 -16.01 -10.80
CA ALA A 104 6.44 -15.79 -11.60
C ALA A 104 6.13 -15.19 -12.98
N LYS A 105 5.10 -15.71 -13.66
CA LYS A 105 4.62 -15.17 -14.93
C LYS A 105 4.12 -13.73 -14.79
N SER A 106 3.37 -13.43 -13.73
CA SER A 106 2.88 -12.08 -13.46
C SER A 106 4.00 -11.10 -13.11
N LEU A 107 4.99 -11.52 -12.32
CA LEU A 107 6.17 -10.71 -12.02
C LEU A 107 7.03 -10.44 -13.26
N ALA A 108 7.17 -11.42 -14.15
CA ALA A 108 7.86 -11.21 -15.43
C ALA A 108 7.12 -10.18 -16.32
N ALA A 109 5.79 -10.18 -16.32
CA ALA A 109 5.00 -9.18 -17.02
C ALA A 109 5.14 -7.78 -16.42
N VAL A 110 5.20 -7.65 -15.09
CA VAL A 110 5.44 -6.35 -14.42
C VAL A 110 6.82 -5.80 -14.76
N GLN A 111 7.83 -6.67 -14.85
CA GLN A 111 9.20 -6.26 -15.15
C GLN A 111 9.34 -5.65 -16.56
N THR A 112 8.54 -6.11 -17.53
CA THR A 112 8.58 -5.64 -18.92
C THR A 112 7.69 -4.43 -19.21
N ARG A 113 6.73 -4.11 -18.33
CA ARG A 113 5.75 -3.03 -18.55
C ARG A 113 6.19 -1.68 -17.97
N SER A 114 5.72 -0.61 -18.60
CA SER A 114 5.93 0.76 -18.12
C SER A 114 4.90 1.13 -17.03
N ASN A 115 5.18 0.72 -15.80
CA ASN A 115 4.73 1.32 -14.55
C ASN A 115 3.28 1.85 -14.50
N THR A 116 2.32 0.92 -14.57
CA THR A 116 0.89 1.21 -14.50
C THR A 116 0.34 1.04 -13.07
N VAL A 117 -0.84 1.60 -12.80
CA VAL A 117 -1.58 1.33 -11.54
C VAL A 117 -1.82 -0.18 -11.36
N ASP A 118 -2.02 -0.90 -12.47
CA ASP A 118 -2.21 -2.34 -12.50
C ASP A 118 -0.96 -3.10 -12.03
N ASP A 119 0.25 -2.58 -12.29
CA ASP A 119 1.49 -3.21 -11.85
C ASP A 119 1.63 -3.12 -10.32
N ALA A 120 1.24 -1.99 -9.72
CA ALA A 120 1.22 -1.83 -8.27
C ALA A 120 0.24 -2.81 -7.59
N PHE A 121 -0.96 -2.94 -8.16
CA PHE A 121 -1.96 -3.91 -7.68
C PHE A 121 -1.47 -5.35 -7.84
N THR A 122 -0.83 -5.67 -8.98
CA THR A 122 -0.27 -6.98 -9.28
C THR A 122 0.83 -7.36 -8.30
N LEU A 123 1.81 -6.49 -8.06
CA LEU A 123 2.91 -6.73 -7.11
C LEU A 123 2.39 -6.93 -5.69
N ARG A 124 1.45 -6.09 -5.23
CA ARG A 124 0.84 -6.24 -3.91
C ARG A 124 0.08 -7.57 -3.79
N THR A 125 -0.62 -7.98 -4.84
CA THR A 125 -1.34 -9.25 -4.86
C THR A 125 -0.36 -10.43 -4.82
N CYS A 126 0.70 -10.40 -5.63
CA CYS A 126 1.77 -11.40 -5.62
C CYS A 126 2.46 -11.50 -4.24
N SER A 127 2.84 -10.36 -3.64
CA SER A 127 3.43 -10.30 -2.30
C SER A 127 2.52 -10.95 -1.25
N LYS A 128 1.22 -10.60 -1.27
CA LYS A 128 0.23 -11.20 -0.37
C LYS A 128 0.10 -12.70 -0.59
N MET A 129 0.05 -13.16 -1.84
CA MET A 129 -0.03 -14.59 -2.16
C MET A 129 1.20 -15.36 -1.67
N LEU A 130 2.42 -14.84 -1.89
CA LEU A 130 3.65 -15.48 -1.41
C LEU A 130 3.69 -15.55 0.13
N SER A 131 3.29 -14.46 0.81
CA SER A 131 3.19 -14.45 2.28
C SER A 131 2.22 -15.51 2.80
N ILE A 132 1.05 -15.67 2.14
CA ILE A 132 0.08 -16.70 2.49
C ILE A 132 0.64 -18.08 2.22
N LEU A 133 1.20 -18.32 1.02
CA LEU A 133 1.79 -19.60 0.66
C LEU A 133 2.86 -20.01 1.66
N GLY A 134 3.67 -19.08 2.18
CA GLY A 134 4.72 -19.40 3.15
C GLY A 134 4.20 -19.92 4.50
N ARG A 135 2.88 -19.79 4.75
CA ARG A 135 2.20 -20.34 5.92
C ARG A 135 1.47 -21.65 5.65
N ILE A 136 0.96 -21.85 4.42
CA ILE A 136 0.11 -23.00 4.07
C ILE A 136 0.80 -24.04 3.18
N SER A 137 1.97 -23.73 2.62
CA SER A 137 2.72 -24.51 1.63
C SER A 137 4.23 -24.24 1.78
N THR A 138 5.05 -24.95 1.01
CA THR A 138 6.42 -24.54 0.73
C THR A 138 6.42 -23.34 -0.24
N VAL A 139 7.33 -22.39 -0.04
CA VAL A 139 7.52 -21.21 -0.91
C VAL A 139 8.95 -21.10 -1.39
N SER A 140 9.09 -20.75 -2.66
CA SER A 140 10.34 -20.37 -3.29
C SER A 140 10.82 -19.02 -2.76
N GLU A 141 11.90 -19.04 -1.97
CA GLU A 141 12.61 -17.83 -1.49
C GLU A 141 12.99 -16.90 -2.65
N HIS A 142 13.29 -17.45 -3.83
CA HIS A 142 13.63 -16.67 -5.02
C HIS A 142 12.48 -15.76 -5.47
N LEU A 143 11.23 -16.20 -5.37
CA LEU A 143 10.08 -15.36 -5.75
C LEU A 143 9.82 -14.25 -4.74
N MET A 144 10.01 -14.51 -3.45
CA MET A 144 9.93 -13.48 -2.41
C MET A 144 10.99 -12.41 -2.66
N ALA A 145 12.26 -12.82 -2.83
CA ALA A 145 13.35 -11.91 -3.14
C ALA A 145 13.09 -11.11 -4.43
N LYS A 146 12.46 -11.72 -5.45
CA LYS A 146 12.09 -11.02 -6.68
C LYS A 146 11.03 -9.94 -6.46
N VAL A 147 10.03 -10.18 -5.63
CA VAL A 147 9.03 -9.16 -5.26
C VAL A 147 9.68 -8.02 -4.48
N ASP A 148 10.50 -8.35 -3.50
CA ASP A 148 11.22 -7.38 -2.67
C ASP A 148 12.18 -6.52 -3.49
N TRP A 149 12.71 -7.05 -4.60
CA TRP A 149 13.52 -6.31 -5.56
C TRP A 149 12.69 -5.44 -6.53
N LEU A 150 11.51 -5.91 -6.99
CA LEU A 150 10.67 -5.20 -7.96
C LEU A 150 9.91 -4.02 -7.35
N GLU A 151 9.41 -4.15 -6.11
CA GLU A 151 8.59 -3.09 -5.48
C GLU A 151 9.34 -1.76 -5.33
N PRO A 152 10.59 -1.71 -4.81
CA PRO A 152 11.39 -0.49 -4.76
C PRO A 152 11.58 0.16 -6.14
N GLN A 153 11.83 -0.65 -7.17
CA GLN A 153 12.06 -0.16 -8.53
C GLN A 153 10.81 0.46 -9.13
N ARG A 154 9.66 -0.19 -8.94
CA ARG A 154 8.36 0.32 -9.36
C ARG A 154 8.06 1.66 -8.70
N GLN A 155 8.24 1.74 -7.38
CA GLN A 155 8.04 2.97 -6.62
C GLN A 155 8.97 4.09 -7.11
N PHE A 156 10.27 3.79 -7.31
CA PHE A 156 11.23 4.77 -7.79
C PHE A 156 10.90 5.27 -9.21
N ARG A 157 10.56 4.35 -10.12
CA ARG A 157 10.11 4.71 -11.48
C ARG A 157 8.87 5.59 -11.44
N TYR A 158 7.96 5.37 -10.49
CA TYR A 158 6.76 6.19 -10.34
C TYR A 158 7.13 7.61 -9.89
N ILE A 159 8.11 7.73 -9.00
CA ILE A 159 8.67 9.03 -8.59
C ILE A 159 9.28 9.76 -9.78
N LEU A 160 10.11 9.09 -10.58
CA LEU A 160 10.73 9.69 -11.77
C LEU A 160 9.69 10.17 -12.77
N ASN A 161 8.73 9.32 -13.13
CA ASN A 161 7.67 9.67 -14.09
C ASN A 161 6.84 10.86 -13.60
N HIS A 162 6.50 10.91 -12.31
CA HIS A 162 5.78 12.06 -11.75
C HIS A 162 6.63 13.32 -11.68
N ALA A 163 7.89 13.22 -11.29
CA ALA A 163 8.80 14.38 -11.25
C ALA A 163 9.03 14.97 -12.65
N GLN A 164 9.08 14.12 -13.68
CA GLN A 164 9.19 14.55 -15.06
C GLN A 164 7.88 15.21 -15.54
N ALA A 165 6.72 14.62 -15.24
CA ALA A 165 5.42 15.20 -15.59
C ALA A 165 5.14 16.53 -14.88
N ASP A 166 5.61 16.69 -13.66
CA ASP A 166 5.52 17.93 -12.88
C ASP A 166 6.62 18.95 -13.26
N HIS A 167 7.50 18.64 -14.23
CA HIS A 167 8.65 19.45 -14.65
C HIS A 167 9.63 19.84 -13.52
N VAL A 168 9.70 19.05 -12.45
CA VAL A 168 10.61 19.29 -11.32
C VAL A 168 11.90 18.47 -11.39
N LEU A 169 11.97 17.45 -12.27
CA LEU A 169 13.15 16.59 -12.38
C LEU A 169 14.39 17.41 -12.83
N PRO A 170 15.46 17.52 -12.01
CA PRO A 170 16.65 18.28 -12.40
C PRO A 170 17.34 17.66 -13.62
N LEU A 171 17.88 18.51 -14.51
CA LEU A 171 18.51 18.09 -15.78
C LEU A 171 19.59 17.02 -15.59
N ALA A 172 20.36 17.10 -14.50
CA ALA A 172 21.43 16.14 -14.18
C ALA A 172 20.92 14.70 -13.98
N TYR A 173 19.62 14.50 -13.78
CA TYR A 173 19.01 13.20 -13.52
C TYR A 173 18.02 12.76 -14.61
N HIS A 174 17.99 13.41 -15.77
CA HIS A 174 17.09 13.03 -16.87
C HIS A 174 17.42 11.65 -17.47
N SER A 175 18.69 11.23 -17.42
CA SER A 175 19.13 9.90 -17.82
C SER A 175 18.98 8.84 -16.71
N MET A 176 18.48 9.23 -15.53
CA MET A 176 18.39 8.34 -14.39
C MET A 176 17.27 7.32 -14.58
N ASP A 177 17.53 6.09 -14.11
CA ASP A 177 16.60 4.99 -14.21
C ASP A 177 16.58 4.15 -12.91
N VAL A 178 15.86 3.03 -12.94
CA VAL A 178 15.76 2.12 -11.78
C VAL A 178 17.06 1.39 -11.47
N THR A 179 18.01 1.33 -12.41
CA THR A 179 19.30 0.64 -12.27
C THR A 179 20.38 1.55 -11.67
N SER A 180 20.07 2.84 -11.56
CA SER A 180 20.98 3.84 -11.03
C SER A 180 21.37 3.55 -9.57
N PRO A 181 22.62 3.86 -9.16
CA PRO A 181 23.14 3.57 -7.81
C PRO A 181 22.26 4.14 -6.70
N VAL A 182 22.16 3.41 -5.58
CA VAL A 182 21.27 3.74 -4.46
C VAL A 182 21.56 5.15 -3.91
N GLU A 183 22.82 5.53 -3.82
CA GLU A 183 23.31 6.83 -3.35
C GLU A 183 22.77 7.97 -4.21
N GLN A 184 22.82 7.80 -5.54
CA GLN A 184 22.27 8.80 -6.45
C GLN A 184 20.76 8.91 -6.30
N ARG A 185 20.05 7.79 -6.08
CA ARG A 185 18.60 7.81 -5.88
C ARG A 185 18.27 8.58 -4.61
N ILE A 186 19.00 8.37 -3.52
CA ILE A 186 18.82 9.09 -2.26
C ILE A 186 18.97 10.60 -2.48
N VAL A 187 20.05 11.02 -3.14
CA VAL A 187 20.32 12.43 -3.44
C VAL A 187 19.18 13.04 -4.26
N LEU A 188 18.75 12.37 -5.33
CA LEU A 188 17.63 12.84 -6.15
C LEU A 188 16.35 12.98 -5.32
N ILE A 189 16.01 12.00 -4.49
CA ILE A 189 14.81 12.04 -3.65
C ILE A 189 14.86 13.25 -2.70
N HIS A 190 16.02 13.56 -2.12
CA HIS A 190 16.19 14.72 -1.25
C HIS A 190 16.03 16.04 -2.03
N GLN A 191 16.57 16.11 -3.25
CA GLN A 191 16.43 17.27 -4.12
C GLN A 191 14.99 17.49 -4.59
N LEU A 192 14.29 16.43 -5.02
CA LEU A 192 12.88 16.50 -5.40
C LEU A 192 12.03 16.99 -4.24
N ALA A 193 12.27 16.47 -3.02
CA ALA A 193 11.59 16.94 -1.84
C ALA A 193 11.80 18.45 -1.64
N HIS A 194 13.03 18.93 -1.76
CA HIS A 194 13.33 20.36 -1.69
C HIS A 194 12.56 21.16 -2.74
N GLN A 195 12.66 20.77 -4.01
CA GLN A 195 12.00 21.45 -5.15
C GLN A 195 10.48 21.54 -4.99
N TYR A 196 9.82 20.43 -4.62
CA TYR A 196 8.37 20.43 -4.38
C TYR A 196 7.93 21.42 -3.29
N THR A 197 8.82 21.77 -2.35
CA THR A 197 8.50 22.71 -1.26
C THR A 197 8.88 24.15 -1.54
N THR A 198 9.77 24.37 -2.51
CA THR A 198 10.10 25.71 -3.02
C THR A 198 9.16 26.14 -4.13
N ASP A 199 8.55 25.20 -4.84
CA ASP A 199 7.57 25.47 -5.88
C ASP A 199 6.27 26.07 -5.31
N LEU A 200 6.02 27.32 -5.68
CA LEU A 200 4.85 28.08 -5.26
C LEU A 200 3.61 27.79 -6.12
N THR A 201 3.77 27.13 -7.27
CA THR A 201 2.65 26.74 -8.15
C THR A 201 1.82 25.60 -7.54
N LEU A 202 2.47 24.73 -6.76
CA LEU A 202 1.81 23.68 -6.00
C LEU A 202 1.12 24.26 -4.77
N SER A 203 -0.08 23.82 -4.45
CA SER A 203 -0.68 24.10 -3.13
C SER A 203 0.12 23.43 -2.00
N HIS A 204 0.06 23.96 -0.77
CA HIS A 204 0.65 23.30 0.40
C HIS A 204 0.25 21.82 0.51
N ASN A 205 -1.01 21.48 0.21
CA ASN A 205 -1.50 20.11 0.33
C ASN A 205 -0.81 19.19 -0.70
N GLN A 206 -0.59 19.68 -1.92
CA GLN A 206 0.12 18.95 -2.97
C GLN A 206 1.59 18.77 -2.59
N ALA A 207 2.29 19.85 -2.22
CA ALA A 207 3.68 19.79 -1.78
C ALA A 207 3.86 18.81 -0.61
N TRP A 208 3.00 18.90 0.42
CA TRP A 208 3.01 17.98 1.55
C TRP A 208 2.79 16.52 1.13
N ARG A 209 1.82 16.23 0.26
CA ARG A 209 1.56 14.87 -0.22
C ARG A 209 2.74 14.31 -1.02
N ARG A 210 3.38 15.12 -1.87
CA ARG A 210 4.58 14.74 -2.63
C ARG A 210 5.74 14.41 -1.68
N VAL A 211 6.05 15.29 -0.73
CA VAL A 211 7.11 15.04 0.27
C VAL A 211 6.81 13.80 1.13
N LEU A 212 5.55 13.61 1.55
CA LEU A 212 5.16 12.43 2.32
C LEU A 212 5.32 11.13 1.53
N TYR A 213 5.06 11.16 0.21
CA TYR A 213 5.30 10.00 -0.66
C TYR A 213 6.78 9.68 -0.74
N LEU A 214 7.64 10.68 -0.93
CA LEU A 214 9.10 10.52 -0.94
C LEU A 214 9.62 10.01 0.43
N TYR A 215 9.05 10.48 1.53
CA TYR A 215 9.39 10.01 2.88
C TYR A 215 9.08 8.52 3.04
N ARG A 216 7.89 8.07 2.60
CA ARG A 216 7.49 6.66 2.66
C ARG A 216 8.43 5.80 1.83
N TYR A 217 8.77 6.23 0.63
CA TYR A 217 9.76 5.54 -0.21
C TYR A 217 11.10 5.37 0.52
N LEU A 218 11.65 6.43 1.12
CA LEU A 218 12.91 6.32 1.87
C LEU A 218 12.79 5.34 3.06
N GLN A 219 11.70 5.42 3.82
CA GLN A 219 11.49 4.56 4.99
C GLN A 219 11.26 3.08 4.63
N GLU A 220 10.38 2.80 3.68
CA GLU A 220 10.05 1.43 3.24
C GLU A 220 11.27 0.72 2.65
N ASN A 221 12.19 1.47 2.06
CA ASN A 221 13.42 0.96 1.45
C ASN A 221 14.65 1.13 2.34
N SER A 222 14.48 1.46 3.63
CA SER A 222 15.56 1.65 4.60
C SER A 222 16.68 2.59 4.13
N MET A 223 16.31 3.62 3.37
CA MET A 223 17.25 4.62 2.85
C MET A 223 17.44 5.77 3.85
N PRO A 224 18.67 6.31 3.98
CA PRO A 224 18.95 7.39 4.90
C PRO A 224 18.20 8.68 4.52
N ILE A 225 17.70 9.35 5.56
CA ILE A 225 17.08 10.67 5.46
C ILE A 225 18.14 11.70 5.86
N GLY A 226 18.46 12.60 4.94
CA GLY A 226 19.47 13.63 5.13
C GLY A 226 18.88 15.00 5.47
N PRO A 227 19.71 15.96 5.91
CA PRO A 227 19.27 17.30 6.32
C PRO A 227 18.50 18.08 5.24
N LEU A 228 18.81 17.86 3.96
CA LEU A 228 18.06 18.51 2.87
C LEU A 228 16.59 18.07 2.84
N PHE A 229 16.34 16.78 3.09
CA PHE A 229 15.00 16.23 3.13
C PHE A 229 14.23 16.70 4.36
N THR A 230 14.85 16.73 5.55
CA THR A 230 14.20 17.21 6.78
C THR A 230 13.83 18.68 6.68
N LYS A 231 14.68 19.52 6.07
CA LYS A 231 14.34 20.92 5.75
C LYS A 231 13.11 21.03 4.84
N ALA A 232 13.01 20.18 3.82
CA ALA A 232 11.80 20.12 2.97
C ALA A 232 10.57 19.68 3.77
N VAL A 233 10.71 18.70 4.66
CA VAL A 233 9.63 18.28 5.56
C VAL A 233 9.17 19.43 6.46
N VAL A 234 10.09 20.13 7.12
CA VAL A 234 9.78 21.29 7.98
C VAL A 234 9.06 22.37 7.16
N ARG A 235 9.57 22.68 5.96
CA ARG A 235 8.99 23.69 5.08
C ARG A 235 7.56 23.35 4.68
N SER A 236 7.32 22.13 4.19
CA SER A 236 5.98 21.69 3.75
C SER A 236 5.00 21.47 4.89
N SER A 237 5.48 21.01 6.04
CA SER A 237 4.63 20.57 7.16
C SER A 237 4.26 21.70 8.11
N ILE A 238 5.21 22.64 8.32
CA ILE A 238 5.15 23.68 9.35
C ILE A 238 5.18 25.06 8.69
N ILE A 239 6.29 25.43 8.06
CA ILE A 239 6.54 26.82 7.65
C ILE A 239 5.49 27.30 6.66
N ARG A 240 5.32 26.59 5.54
CA ARG A 240 4.37 26.98 4.49
C ARG A 240 2.93 27.08 5.00
N PRO A 241 2.35 26.07 5.68
CA PRO A 241 1.00 26.21 6.20
C PRO A 241 0.87 27.34 7.22
N MET A 242 1.87 27.61 8.07
CA MET A 242 1.83 28.75 8.98
C MET A 242 1.89 30.10 8.24
N MET A 243 2.72 30.23 7.19
CA MET A 243 2.74 31.41 6.32
C MET A 243 1.41 31.62 5.58
N GLU A 244 0.68 30.54 5.31
CA GLU A 244 -0.68 30.57 4.74
C GLU A 244 -1.77 30.76 5.82
N ASN A 245 -1.41 31.15 7.05
CA ASN A 245 -2.31 31.30 8.21
C ASN A 245 -3.14 30.05 8.53
N ARG A 246 -2.60 28.87 8.25
CA ARG A 246 -3.28 27.59 8.47
C ARG A 246 -2.86 27.00 9.79
N PHE A 247 -3.86 26.49 10.52
CA PHE A 247 -3.61 25.71 11.71
C PHE A 247 -2.81 24.44 11.41
N VAL A 248 -1.75 24.23 12.18
CA VAL A 248 -0.97 22.99 12.18
C VAL A 248 -1.16 22.29 13.54
N SER A 249 -1.41 20.98 13.52
CA SER A 249 -1.62 20.21 14.75
C SER A 249 -0.31 19.91 15.48
N ALA A 250 -0.36 19.84 16.81
CA ALA A 250 0.79 19.43 17.63
C ALA A 250 1.28 18.01 17.25
N LYS A 251 0.38 17.11 16.84
CA LYS A 251 0.77 15.79 16.32
C LYS A 251 1.68 15.87 15.10
N ARG A 252 1.44 16.84 14.20
CA ARG A 252 2.32 17.06 13.05
C ARG A 252 3.68 17.59 13.50
N LEU A 253 3.71 18.52 14.46
CA LEU A 253 4.97 18.98 15.07
C LEU A 253 5.76 17.82 15.67
N ILE A 254 5.15 16.98 16.50
CA ILE A 254 5.84 15.83 17.14
C ILE A 254 6.48 14.91 16.09
N TRP A 255 5.78 14.67 14.97
CA TRP A 255 6.34 13.86 13.89
C TRP A 255 7.54 14.54 13.21
N VAL A 256 7.45 15.85 12.91
CA VAL A 256 8.57 16.62 12.33
C VAL A 256 9.74 16.69 13.30
N TYR A 257 9.49 16.98 14.58
CA TYR A 257 10.49 17.05 15.65
C TYR A 257 11.32 15.77 15.70
N ARG A 258 10.67 14.60 15.83
CA ARG A 258 11.36 13.30 15.89
C ARG A 258 12.14 12.98 14.63
N LEU A 259 11.71 13.49 13.47
CA LEU A 259 12.44 13.30 12.24
C LEU A 259 13.71 14.17 12.20
N VAL A 260 13.59 15.45 12.57
CA VAL A 260 14.73 16.38 12.62
C VAL A 260 15.72 15.95 13.69
N GLU A 261 15.25 15.60 14.89
CA GLU A 261 16.11 15.15 16.00
C GLU A 261 16.99 13.97 15.60
N ARG A 262 16.43 12.97 14.89
CA ARG A 262 17.17 11.80 14.42
C ARG A 262 18.18 12.10 13.32
N THR A 263 18.00 13.16 12.54
CA THR A 263 18.83 13.46 11.36
C THR A 263 19.81 14.61 11.59
N GLU A 264 19.39 15.65 12.29
CA GLU A 264 20.13 16.91 12.49
C GLU A 264 20.47 17.17 13.97
N GLY A 265 19.86 16.42 14.90
CA GLY A 265 20.10 16.53 16.34
C GLY A 265 19.01 17.28 17.12
N GLU A 266 19.02 17.07 18.43
CA GLU A 266 18.00 17.59 19.37
C GLU A 266 17.93 19.12 19.37
N GLU A 267 19.08 19.81 19.29
CA GLU A 267 19.14 21.27 19.32
C GLU A 267 18.38 21.91 18.16
N VAL A 268 18.52 21.37 16.94
CA VAL A 268 17.80 21.85 15.76
C VAL A 268 16.30 21.58 15.90
N ALA A 269 15.94 20.41 16.46
CA ALA A 269 14.54 20.05 16.67
C ALA A 269 13.84 20.98 17.69
N LYS A 270 14.52 21.32 18.80
CA LYS A 270 14.05 22.29 19.80
C LYS A 270 13.84 23.68 19.21
N GLN A 271 14.75 24.16 18.36
CA GLN A 271 14.59 25.46 17.70
C GLN A 271 13.32 25.50 16.84
N ILE A 272 13.04 24.43 16.09
CA ILE A 272 11.82 24.31 15.29
C ILE A 272 10.57 24.26 16.16
N GLU A 273 10.62 23.53 17.28
CA GLU A 273 9.51 23.47 18.24
C GLU A 273 9.20 24.84 18.85
N LEU A 274 10.22 25.59 19.29
CA LEU A 274 10.05 26.93 19.84
C LEU A 274 9.39 27.87 18.82
N LEU A 275 9.90 27.87 17.58
CA LEU A 275 9.32 28.68 16.50
C LEU A 275 7.88 28.28 16.18
N PHE A 276 7.58 26.99 16.19
CA PHE A 276 6.22 26.48 15.99
C PHE A 276 5.25 27.01 17.05
N TRP A 277 5.62 26.94 18.33
CA TRP A 277 4.75 27.38 19.42
C TRP A 277 4.51 28.89 19.36
N HIS A 278 5.52 29.66 19.00
CA HIS A 278 5.40 31.10 18.76
C HIS A 278 4.39 31.41 17.65
N TRP A 279 4.62 30.91 16.43
CA TRP A 279 3.71 31.15 15.29
C TRP A 279 2.29 30.62 15.53
N ARG A 280 2.17 29.45 16.18
CA ARG A 280 0.86 28.91 16.52
C ARG A 280 0.10 29.84 17.48
N GLY A 281 0.79 30.44 18.44
CA GLY A 281 0.23 31.44 19.34
C GLY A 281 -0.31 32.65 18.57
N GLU A 282 0.48 33.18 17.63
CA GLU A 282 0.09 34.31 16.78
C GLU A 282 -1.15 34.00 15.92
N VAL A 283 -1.17 32.85 15.25
CA VAL A 283 -2.33 32.43 14.43
C VAL A 283 -3.59 32.29 15.30
N ILE A 284 -3.48 31.75 16.51
CA ILE A 284 -4.62 31.63 17.44
C ILE A 284 -5.08 33.02 17.92
N GLN A 285 -4.13 33.91 18.23
CA GLN A 285 -4.43 35.27 18.69
C GLN A 285 -5.10 36.08 17.58
N GLN A 286 -4.58 36.05 16.36
CA GLN A 286 -5.17 36.72 15.20
C GLN A 286 -6.58 36.20 14.93
N ALA A 287 -6.76 34.88 14.94
CA ALA A 287 -8.08 34.27 14.79
C ALA A 287 -9.05 34.72 15.90
N LYS A 288 -8.57 34.82 17.15
CA LYS A 288 -9.38 35.33 18.25
C LYS A 288 -9.77 36.79 18.06
N GLN A 289 -8.85 37.64 17.60
CA GLN A 289 -9.12 39.04 17.31
C GLN A 289 -10.18 39.20 16.21
N THR A 290 -10.03 38.47 15.10
CA THR A 290 -11.01 38.48 14.00
C THR A 290 -12.37 37.94 14.45
N TYR A 291 -12.41 36.88 15.25
CA TYR A 291 -13.67 36.35 15.78
C TYR A 291 -14.40 37.39 16.64
N VAL A 292 -13.68 38.11 17.49
CA VAL A 292 -14.26 39.18 18.32
C VAL A 292 -14.68 40.40 17.49
N SER A 293 -13.92 40.76 16.44
CA SER A 293 -14.26 41.92 15.60
C SER A 293 -15.53 41.73 14.78
N VAL A 294 -15.89 40.48 14.44
CA VAL A 294 -17.15 40.16 13.77
C VAL A 294 -18.32 39.91 14.75
N GLY A 295 -18.17 40.30 16.01
CA GLY A 295 -19.22 40.18 17.04
C GLY A 295 -19.21 38.86 17.82
N GLY A 296 -18.16 38.04 17.69
CA GLY A 296 -17.98 36.85 18.51
C GLY A 296 -17.65 37.18 19.97
N ASP A 297 -18.08 36.30 20.87
CA ASP A 297 -17.85 36.48 22.31
C ASP A 297 -16.35 36.41 22.66
N ARG A 298 -15.88 37.35 23.49
CA ARG A 298 -14.51 37.36 24.04
C ARG A 298 -14.21 36.13 24.89
N GLN A 299 -15.18 35.48 25.50
CA GLN A 299 -14.95 34.28 26.30
C GLN A 299 -14.87 32.98 25.47
N ASN A 300 -15.49 32.94 24.29
CA ASN A 300 -15.55 31.73 23.47
C ASN A 300 -14.26 31.47 22.67
N LYS A 301 -13.91 30.20 22.43
CA LYS A 301 -12.73 29.86 21.63
C LYS A 301 -12.98 30.15 20.15
N ALA A 302 -12.01 30.79 19.50
CA ALA A 302 -12.02 30.96 18.05
C ALA A 302 -11.63 29.65 17.37
N HIS A 303 -12.62 28.96 16.80
CA HIS A 303 -12.37 27.73 16.04
C HIS A 303 -11.88 28.09 14.64
N LEU A 304 -10.57 27.98 14.40
CA LEU A 304 -9.92 28.27 13.12
C LEU A 304 -10.60 27.59 11.92
N GLY A 305 -11.06 26.34 12.07
CA GLY A 305 -11.79 25.64 11.00
C GLY A 305 -13.14 26.28 10.66
N THR A 306 -13.85 26.78 11.67
CA THR A 306 -15.13 27.49 11.49
C THR A 306 -14.89 28.86 10.87
N MET A 307 -13.89 29.59 11.35
CA MET A 307 -13.53 30.90 10.80
C MET A 307 -13.16 30.85 9.32
N LYS A 308 -12.38 29.84 8.92
CA LYS A 308 -12.04 29.63 7.51
C LYS A 308 -13.27 29.31 6.65
N LYS A 309 -14.21 28.50 7.15
CA LYS A 309 -15.48 28.21 6.44
C LYS A 309 -16.33 29.46 6.23
N LEU A 310 -16.22 30.43 7.14
CA LEU A 310 -16.93 31.71 7.07
C LEU A 310 -16.17 32.77 6.27
N GLY A 311 -15.00 32.46 5.69
CA GLY A 311 -14.19 33.41 4.92
C GLY A 311 -13.56 34.52 5.78
N LEU A 312 -13.44 34.32 7.09
CA LEU A 312 -12.93 35.31 8.03
C LEU A 312 -11.41 35.22 8.23
N THR A 313 -10.77 34.19 7.67
CA THR A 313 -9.33 33.89 7.70
C THR A 313 -8.94 33.11 6.46
#